data_AF-A0A378W464-F1
#
_entry.id   AF-A0A378W464-F1
#
_cell.length_a   1.000
_cell.length_b   1.000
_cell.length_c   1.000
_cell.angle_alpha   90.00
_cell.angle_beta   90.00
_cell.angle_gamma   90.00
#
_symmetry.space_group_name_H-M   'P 1'
#
loop_
_entity.id
_entity.type
_entity.pdbx_description
1 polymer ?
#
loop_
_entity_poly.entity_id
_entity_poly.type
_entity_poly.pdbx_seq_one_letter_code
_entity_poly.pdbx_strand_id
1 'polypeptide(L)'
;MFWQTVRRLSADRWKYRSGIVNKRLFCSRNGLRYYLLGGFCLSVFPLLLVFASSVWAVYRTGGQVLPPYVRADAALVLGAAAWDKRPSPVFRERINHAIALYQSRRVGKIVFTGGRTKKGYMTEAEVGRRYALKQGVPARNILFENTSRNTYENLNNIRPVCVPTVLPAW
;
A
#
# COMPACT_ATOMS: atom_id res chain seq x y z
N MET A 1 39.32 -7.45 73.26
CA MET A 1 37.92 -7.89 73.08
C MET A 1 37.15 -7.10 72.03
N PHE A 2 37.39 -5.78 71.87
CA PHE A 2 36.70 -4.89 70.90
C PHE A 2 36.88 -5.25 69.41
N TRP A 3 38.07 -5.73 69.02
CA TRP A 3 38.40 -6.05 67.62
C TRP A 3 37.75 -7.32 67.05
N GLN A 4 37.26 -8.24 67.90
CA GLN A 4 36.57 -9.45 67.42
C GLN A 4 35.11 -9.16 67.03
N THR A 5 34.46 -8.22 67.72
CA THR A 5 33.06 -7.85 67.46
C THR A 5 32.91 -7.07 66.15
N VAL A 6 33.86 -6.17 65.84
CA VAL A 6 33.84 -5.38 64.59
C VAL A 6 34.05 -6.27 63.35
N ARG A 7 34.87 -7.33 63.44
CA ARG A 7 35.04 -8.30 62.33
C ARG A 7 33.79 -9.15 62.08
N ARG A 8 33.02 -9.50 63.12
CA ARG A 8 31.76 -10.22 62.93
C ARG A 8 30.72 -9.36 62.21
N LEU A 9 30.61 -8.09 62.56
CA LEU A 9 29.63 -7.18 61.96
C LEU A 9 29.93 -6.83 60.49
N SER A 10 31.19 -6.83 60.05
CA SER A 10 31.53 -6.62 58.63
C SER A 10 31.28 -7.87 57.77
N ALA A 11 31.51 -9.07 58.32
CA ALA A 11 31.25 -10.34 57.64
C ALA A 11 29.76 -10.59 57.41
N ASP A 12 28.92 -10.29 58.41
CA ASP A 12 27.47 -10.48 58.31
C ASP A 12 26.83 -9.49 57.32
N ARG A 13 27.37 -8.26 57.25
CA ARG A 13 26.92 -7.23 56.29
C ARG A 13 27.23 -7.61 54.84
N TRP A 14 28.31 -8.36 54.58
CA TRP A 14 28.66 -8.83 53.24
C TRP A 14 27.81 -10.03 52.80
N LYS A 15 27.43 -10.91 53.73
CA LYS A 15 26.49 -12.02 53.48
C LYS A 15 25.07 -11.54 53.17
N TYR A 16 24.59 -10.49 53.84
CA TYR A 16 23.23 -9.96 53.59
C TYR A 16 23.11 -9.24 52.23
N ARG A 17 24.17 -8.59 51.78
CA ARG A 17 24.20 -7.83 50.52
C ARG A 17 24.39 -8.72 49.28
N SER A 18 24.97 -9.89 49.44
CA SER A 18 25.17 -10.89 48.36
C SER A 18 23.98 -11.83 48.16
N GLY A 19 23.05 -11.91 49.12
CA GLY A 19 21.80 -12.67 49.01
C GLY A 19 20.65 -11.95 48.29
N ILE A 20 20.77 -10.64 48.04
CA ILE A 20 19.73 -9.82 47.38
C ILE A 20 19.83 -9.87 45.85
N VAL A 21 20.98 -10.30 45.30
CA VAL A 21 21.07 -10.60 43.87
C VAL A 21 20.57 -12.02 43.67
N ASN A 22 19.31 -12.14 43.28
CA ASN A 22 18.59 -13.39 43.12
C ASN A 22 19.21 -14.27 42.02
N LYS A 23 20.31 -14.96 42.33
CA LYS A 23 21.04 -15.88 41.42
C LYS A 23 20.17 -17.07 40.95
N ARG A 24 19.04 -17.36 41.61
CA ARG A 24 18.09 -18.39 41.20
C ARG A 24 17.32 -18.05 39.92
N LEU A 25 17.18 -16.77 39.57
CA LEU A 25 16.52 -16.38 38.30
C LEU A 25 17.35 -16.77 37.07
N PHE A 26 18.68 -16.87 37.21
CA PHE A 26 19.59 -17.18 36.09
C PHE A 26 19.92 -18.67 35.90
N CYS A 27 19.64 -19.55 36.88
CA CYS A 27 20.02 -20.97 36.82
C CYS A 27 18.86 -21.95 36.52
N SER A 28 17.64 -21.48 36.26
CA SER A 28 16.58 -22.34 35.71
C SER A 28 16.68 -22.35 34.19
N ARG A 29 17.00 -23.52 33.60
CA ARG A 29 17.01 -23.75 32.14
C ARG A 29 15.68 -23.39 31.46
N ASN A 30 14.60 -23.30 32.24
CA ASN A 30 13.26 -22.94 31.78
C ASN A 30 12.97 -21.43 31.96
N GLY A 31 13.60 -20.77 32.93
CA GLY A 31 13.42 -19.33 33.21
C GLY A 31 14.05 -18.43 32.15
N LEU A 32 15.30 -18.70 31.76
CA LEU A 32 15.97 -17.92 30.70
C LEU A 32 15.23 -18.05 29.35
N ARG A 33 14.74 -19.26 29.04
CA ARG A 33 13.88 -19.48 27.86
C ARG A 33 12.58 -18.70 27.97
N TYR A 34 11.98 -18.58 29.16
CA TYR A 34 10.76 -17.80 29.37
C TYR A 34 10.97 -16.28 29.16
N TYR A 35 12.11 -15.73 29.60
CA TYR A 35 12.43 -14.32 29.36
C TYR A 35 12.81 -14.04 27.90
N LEU A 36 13.54 -14.95 27.24
CA LEU A 36 13.88 -14.83 25.82
C LEU A 36 12.64 -15.02 24.92
N LEU A 37 11.81 -16.03 25.19
CA LEU A 37 10.54 -16.25 24.47
C LEU A 37 9.54 -15.15 24.78
N GLY A 38 9.44 -14.71 26.04
CA GLY A 38 8.59 -13.60 26.46
C GLY A 38 8.96 -12.30 25.76
N GLY A 39 10.25 -11.93 25.74
CA GLY A 39 10.75 -10.74 25.03
C GLY A 39 10.60 -10.83 23.51
N PHE A 40 10.80 -12.02 22.94
CA PHE A 40 10.57 -12.27 21.51
C PHE A 40 9.08 -12.15 21.16
N CYS A 41 8.19 -12.76 21.94
CA CYS A 41 6.74 -12.61 21.76
C CYS A 41 6.30 -11.15 21.93
N LEU A 42 6.85 -10.42 22.93
CA LEU A 42 6.48 -9.02 23.18
C LEU A 42 6.94 -8.06 22.08
N SER A 43 7.98 -8.43 21.32
CA SER A 43 8.48 -7.65 20.17
C SER A 43 7.82 -8.06 18.85
N VAL A 44 7.61 -9.36 18.62
CA VAL A 44 7.00 -9.88 17.39
C VAL A 44 5.49 -9.64 17.36
N PHE A 45 4.81 -9.73 18.49
CA PHE A 45 3.37 -9.51 18.57
C PHE A 45 2.93 -8.12 18.07
N PRO A 46 3.49 -6.98 18.53
CA PRO A 46 3.12 -5.68 18.01
C PRO A 46 3.48 -5.52 16.52
N LEU A 47 4.60 -6.10 16.05
CA LEU A 47 4.94 -6.13 14.63
C LEU A 47 3.86 -6.84 13.80
N LEU A 48 3.40 -8.00 14.27
CA LEU A 48 2.31 -8.74 13.63
C LEU A 48 0.99 -7.98 13.68
N LEU A 49 0.67 -7.28 14.77
CA LEU A 49 -0.52 -6.43 14.85
C LEU A 49 -0.46 -5.24 13.88
N VAL A 50 0.70 -4.59 13.74
CA VAL A 50 0.90 -3.51 12.77
C VAL A 50 0.77 -4.05 11.34
N PHE A 51 1.35 -5.21 11.05
CA PHE A 51 1.20 -5.86 9.75
C PHE A 51 -0.26 -6.23 9.46
N ALA A 52 -0.93 -6.90 10.40
CA ALA A 52 -2.33 -7.30 10.27
C ALA A 52 -3.26 -6.10 10.11
N SER A 53 -3.05 -5.02 10.89
CA SER A 53 -3.84 -3.79 10.75
C SER A 53 -3.61 -3.10 9.40
N SER A 54 -2.39 -3.14 8.87
CA SER A 54 -2.08 -2.63 7.52
C SER A 54 -2.81 -3.44 6.44
N VAL A 55 -2.76 -4.77 6.52
CA VAL A 55 -3.50 -5.66 5.60
C VAL A 55 -5.00 -5.41 5.70
N TRP A 56 -5.53 -5.28 6.91
CA TRP A 56 -6.93 -4.96 7.15
C TRP A 56 -7.34 -3.61 6.56
N ALA A 57 -6.50 -2.58 6.73
CA ALA A 57 -6.75 -1.25 6.18
C ALA A 57 -6.81 -1.29 4.64
N VAL A 58 -5.88 -1.99 3.99
CA VAL A 58 -5.87 -2.18 2.53
C VAL A 58 -7.10 -2.94 2.08
N TYR A 59 -7.47 -4.03 2.75
CA TYR A 59 -8.65 -4.83 2.42
C TYR A 59 -9.95 -4.01 2.55
N ARG A 60 -10.09 -3.28 3.66
CA ARG A 60 -11.25 -2.40 3.92
C ARG A 60 -11.36 -1.30 2.88
N THR A 61 -10.26 -0.65 2.55
CA THR A 61 -10.23 0.46 1.57
C THR A 61 -10.47 -0.04 0.15
N GLY A 62 -9.86 -1.16 -0.23
CA GLY A 62 -10.03 -1.77 -1.55
C GLY A 62 -11.45 -2.29 -1.80
N GLY A 63 -12.19 -2.63 -0.74
CA GLY A 63 -13.59 -3.06 -0.81
C GLY A 63 -14.62 -1.93 -0.73
N GLN A 64 -14.20 -0.67 -0.54
CA GLN A 64 -15.15 0.45 -0.50
C GLN A 64 -15.72 0.71 -1.89
N VAL A 65 -16.93 0.24 -2.12
CA VAL A 65 -17.71 0.61 -3.30
C VAL A 65 -18.20 2.03 -3.10
N LEU A 66 -17.93 2.92 -4.06
CA LEU A 66 -18.49 4.26 -4.07
C LEU A 66 -20.02 4.20 -3.87
N PRO A 67 -20.62 5.09 -3.07
CA PRO A 67 -22.07 5.11 -2.90
C PRO A 67 -22.79 5.18 -4.26
N PRO A 68 -23.96 4.53 -4.44
CA PRO A 68 -24.61 4.41 -5.75
C PRO A 68 -24.97 5.74 -6.41
N TYR A 69 -25.14 6.80 -5.63
CA TYR A 69 -25.49 8.14 -6.09
C TYR A 69 -24.28 8.95 -6.60
N VAL A 70 -23.05 8.50 -6.32
CA VAL A 70 -21.84 9.21 -6.77
C VAL A 70 -21.67 8.97 -8.27
N ARG A 71 -21.65 10.07 -9.03
CA ARG A 71 -21.42 10.10 -10.47
C ARG A 71 -20.26 11.03 -10.79
N ALA A 72 -19.60 10.77 -11.90
CA ALA A 72 -18.56 11.64 -12.46
C ALA A 72 -18.69 11.67 -13.99
N ASP A 73 -18.11 12.69 -14.63
CA ASP A 73 -18.18 12.80 -16.10
C ASP A 73 -17.37 11.69 -16.79
N ALA A 74 -16.21 11.35 -16.21
CA ALA A 74 -15.30 10.36 -16.76
C ALA A 74 -14.51 9.59 -15.70
N ALA A 75 -14.12 8.35 -16.02
CA ALA A 75 -13.16 7.58 -15.24
C ALA A 75 -11.75 7.70 -15.84
N LEU A 76 -10.81 8.28 -15.10
CA LEU A 76 -9.41 8.40 -15.49
C LEU A 76 -8.62 7.16 -15.05
N VAL A 77 -8.04 6.43 -16.00
CA VAL A 77 -7.23 5.26 -15.76
C VAL A 77 -5.77 5.61 -16.02
N LEU A 78 -5.02 5.76 -14.92
CA LEU A 78 -3.58 5.97 -14.96
C LEU A 78 -2.86 4.66 -15.32
N GLY A 79 -1.86 4.78 -16.20
CA GLY A 79 -0.96 3.70 -16.58
C GLY A 79 -0.27 3.02 -15.39
N ALA A 80 0.00 1.72 -15.52
CA ALA A 80 0.52 0.88 -14.44
C ALA A 80 1.50 -0.20 -14.94
N ALA A 81 2.09 -0.02 -16.13
CA ALA A 81 2.76 -1.01 -16.97
C ALA A 81 1.84 -1.82 -17.89
N ALA A 82 2.23 -1.91 -19.16
CA ALA A 82 1.70 -2.83 -20.16
C ALA A 82 2.81 -3.79 -20.65
N TRP A 83 2.44 -5.05 -20.89
CA TRP A 83 3.33 -6.07 -21.45
C TRP A 83 3.03 -6.20 -22.94
N ASP A 84 3.81 -5.49 -23.76
CA ASP A 84 3.63 -5.42 -25.22
C ASP A 84 2.20 -5.02 -25.62
N LYS A 85 1.39 -6.00 -26.01
CA LYS A 85 0.02 -5.84 -26.48
C LYS A 85 -1.02 -6.11 -25.39
N ARG A 86 -0.62 -6.50 -24.19
CA ARG A 86 -1.54 -6.90 -23.11
C ARG A 86 -1.35 -6.02 -21.87
N PRO A 87 -2.44 -5.63 -21.19
CA PRO A 87 -2.31 -4.96 -19.91
C PRO A 87 -1.69 -5.92 -18.89
N SER A 88 -0.85 -5.39 -17.98
CA SER A 88 -0.40 -6.15 -16.82
C SER A 88 -1.62 -6.55 -15.95
N PRO A 89 -1.51 -7.56 -15.06
CA PRO A 89 -2.62 -7.98 -14.21
C PRO A 89 -3.22 -6.82 -13.41
N VAL A 90 -2.38 -5.96 -12.84
CA VAL A 90 -2.81 -4.76 -12.10
C VAL A 90 -3.50 -3.75 -13.02
N PHE A 91 -2.92 -3.47 -14.20
CA PHE A 91 -3.52 -2.53 -15.14
C PHE A 91 -4.87 -3.05 -15.67
N ARG A 92 -4.99 -4.36 -15.90
CA ARG A 92 -6.22 -5.01 -16.32
C ARG A 92 -7.34 -4.80 -15.30
N GLU A 93 -7.07 -5.01 -14.01
CA GLU A 93 -8.10 -4.80 -12.98
C GLU A 93 -8.52 -3.33 -12.86
N ARG A 94 -7.59 -2.38 -13.07
CA ARG A 94 -7.94 -0.94 -13.16
C ARG A 94 -8.86 -0.65 -14.35
N ILE A 95 -8.55 -1.22 -15.52
CA ILE A 95 -9.39 -1.06 -16.72
C ILE A 95 -10.76 -1.69 -16.49
N ASN A 96 -10.83 -2.90 -15.90
CA ASN A 96 -12.07 -3.57 -15.55
C ASN A 96 -12.94 -2.73 -14.62
N HIS A 97 -12.33 -2.11 -13.60
CA HIS A 97 -13.05 -1.23 -12.69
C HIS A 97 -13.64 -0.02 -13.42
N ALA A 98 -12.88 0.63 -14.32
CA ALA A 98 -13.38 1.73 -15.12
C ALA A 98 -14.53 1.32 -16.06
N ILE A 99 -14.44 0.12 -16.65
CA ILE A 99 -15.51 -0.45 -17.47
C ILE A 99 -16.76 -0.72 -16.63
N ALA A 100 -16.62 -1.26 -15.42
CA ALA A 100 -17.73 -1.48 -14.51
C ALA A 100 -18.43 -0.17 -14.12
N LEU A 101 -17.68 0.91 -13.87
CA LEU A 101 -18.23 2.24 -13.64
C LEU A 101 -19.00 2.78 -14.86
N TYR A 102 -18.47 2.53 -16.07
CA TYR A 102 -19.13 2.92 -17.31
C TYR A 102 -20.43 2.16 -17.55
N GLN A 103 -20.39 0.83 -17.42
CA GLN A 103 -21.55 -0.05 -17.63
C GLN A 103 -22.65 0.21 -16.59
N SER A 104 -22.28 0.53 -15.35
CA SER A 104 -23.23 0.94 -14.30
C SER A 104 -23.72 2.38 -14.44
N ARG A 105 -23.38 3.07 -15.54
CA ARG A 105 -23.74 4.47 -15.84
C ARG A 105 -23.33 5.47 -14.76
N ARG A 106 -22.29 5.15 -13.99
CA ARG A 106 -21.69 6.06 -13.02
C ARG A 106 -20.73 7.07 -13.66
N VAL A 107 -20.19 6.72 -14.82
CA VAL A 107 -19.40 7.62 -15.68
C VAL A 107 -19.86 7.58 -17.13
N GLY A 108 -19.75 8.71 -17.83
CA GLY A 108 -20.12 8.82 -19.24
C GLY A 108 -18.99 8.45 -20.21
N LYS A 109 -17.73 8.60 -19.77
CA LYS A 109 -16.52 8.36 -20.58
C LYS A 109 -15.44 7.63 -19.77
N ILE A 110 -14.53 6.97 -20.48
CA ILE A 110 -13.31 6.38 -19.92
C ILE A 110 -12.13 7.07 -20.57
N VAL A 111 -11.14 7.43 -19.76
CA VAL A 111 -9.94 8.16 -20.19
C VAL A 111 -8.71 7.35 -19.84
N PHE A 112 -7.88 7.04 -20.84
CA PHE A 112 -6.62 6.31 -20.63
C PHE A 112 -5.41 7.23 -20.79
N THR A 113 -4.46 7.17 -19.86
CA THR A 113 -3.20 7.92 -19.97
C THR A 113 -2.01 6.99 -19.89
N GLY A 114 -0.94 7.35 -20.58
CA GLY A 114 0.35 6.69 -20.48
C GLY A 114 0.99 6.44 -21.85
N GLY A 115 2.26 6.82 -21.95
CA GLY A 115 3.06 6.67 -23.15
C GLY A 115 3.67 5.28 -23.30
N ARG A 116 4.83 5.24 -23.97
CA ARG A 116 5.51 3.99 -24.33
C ARG A 116 6.50 3.58 -23.25
N THR A 117 6.40 2.33 -22.80
CA THR A 117 7.40 1.72 -21.92
C THR A 117 8.71 1.41 -22.66
N LYS A 118 8.63 1.04 -23.94
CA LYS A 118 9.79 0.70 -24.79
C LYS A 118 9.56 1.11 -26.25
N LYS A 119 10.63 1.46 -26.97
CA LYS A 119 10.56 1.75 -28.42
C LYS A 119 9.99 0.53 -29.17
N GLY A 120 9.03 0.77 -30.06
CA GLY A 120 8.34 -0.28 -30.83
C GLY A 120 7.14 -0.95 -30.14
N TYR A 121 6.90 -0.65 -28.86
CA TYR A 121 5.76 -1.18 -28.11
C TYR A 121 4.57 -0.23 -28.18
N MET A 122 3.37 -0.80 -28.07
CA MET A 122 2.12 -0.04 -27.96
C MET A 122 2.13 0.78 -26.67
N THR A 123 1.51 1.97 -26.67
CA THR A 123 1.46 2.77 -25.44
C THR A 123 0.50 2.14 -24.43
N GLU A 124 0.67 2.46 -23.15
CA GLU A 124 -0.25 1.97 -22.11
C GLU A 124 -1.68 2.44 -22.39
N ALA A 125 -1.84 3.70 -22.81
CA ALA A 125 -3.14 4.26 -23.16
C ALA A 125 -3.80 3.53 -24.35
N GLU A 126 -3.01 3.18 -25.36
CA GLU A 126 -3.46 2.41 -26.53
C GLU A 126 -3.87 0.98 -26.15
N VAL A 127 -3.09 0.32 -25.28
CA VAL A 127 -3.42 -1.02 -24.75
C VAL A 127 -4.73 -0.98 -23.96
N GLY A 128 -4.92 0.03 -23.09
CA GLY A 128 -6.14 0.25 -22.32
C GLY A 128 -7.35 0.49 -23.22
N ARG A 129 -7.22 1.38 -24.21
CA ARG A 129 -8.27 1.64 -25.22
C ARG A 129 -8.67 0.37 -25.96
N ARG A 130 -7.71 -0.40 -26.46
CA ARG A 130 -7.99 -1.63 -27.19
C ARG A 130 -8.68 -2.67 -26.30
N TYR A 131 -8.28 -2.76 -25.04
CA TYR A 131 -8.94 -3.66 -24.08
C TYR A 131 -10.40 -3.24 -23.86
N ALA A 132 -10.66 -1.96 -23.59
CA ALA A 132 -12.03 -1.46 -23.36
C ALA A 132 -12.95 -1.60 -24.59
N LEU A 133 -12.42 -1.37 -25.80
CA LEU A 133 -13.14 -1.62 -27.05
C LEU A 133 -13.60 -3.08 -27.17
N LYS A 134 -12.72 -4.04 -26.81
CA LYS A 134 -13.06 -5.47 -26.82
C LYS A 134 -14.12 -5.84 -25.78
N GLN A 135 -14.26 -5.06 -24.73
CA GLN A 135 -15.27 -5.24 -23.67
C GLN A 135 -16.59 -4.49 -23.98
N GLY A 136 -16.75 -3.97 -25.20
CA GLY A 136 -18.01 -3.37 -25.67
C GLY A 136 -18.16 -1.88 -25.38
N VAL A 137 -17.13 -1.19 -24.86
CA VAL A 137 -17.17 0.27 -24.70
C VAL A 137 -17.02 0.93 -26.09
N PRO A 138 -17.94 1.78 -26.53
CA PRO A 138 -17.86 2.40 -27.85
C PRO A 138 -16.71 3.41 -27.92
N ALA A 139 -16.02 3.46 -29.07
CA ALA A 139 -14.85 4.30 -29.27
C ALA A 139 -15.09 5.80 -28.96
N ARG A 140 -16.28 6.31 -29.26
CA ARG A 140 -16.71 7.69 -28.96
C ARG A 140 -16.73 8.04 -27.46
N ASN A 141 -16.82 7.04 -26.58
CA ASN A 141 -16.82 7.23 -25.13
C ASN A 141 -15.45 6.93 -24.51
N ILE A 142 -14.43 6.69 -25.34
CA ILE A 142 -13.05 6.46 -24.89
C ILE A 142 -12.19 7.64 -25.34
N LEU A 143 -11.60 8.33 -24.38
CA LEU A 143 -10.56 9.32 -24.61
C LEU A 143 -9.21 8.72 -24.22
N PHE A 144 -8.13 9.17 -24.84
CA PHE A 144 -6.80 8.68 -24.49
C PHE A 144 -5.71 9.68 -24.81
N GLU A 145 -4.62 9.61 -24.05
CA GLU A 145 -3.41 10.43 -24.19
C GLU A 145 -2.19 9.49 -24.11
N ASN A 146 -1.32 9.55 -25.10
CA ASN A 146 -0.27 8.55 -25.34
C ASN A 146 1.16 9.10 -25.48
N THR A 147 1.39 10.38 -25.14
CA THR A 147 2.69 11.06 -25.26
C THR A 147 3.43 11.15 -23.94
N SER A 148 2.73 11.07 -22.80
CA SER A 148 3.30 11.21 -21.46
C SER A 148 4.31 10.13 -21.07
N ARG A 149 5.37 10.52 -20.36
CA ARG A 149 6.44 9.63 -19.85
C ARG A 149 6.47 9.50 -18.33
N ASN A 150 5.81 10.39 -17.62
CA ASN A 150 5.73 10.38 -16.16
C ASN A 150 4.33 10.79 -15.68
N THR A 151 4.07 10.60 -14.39
CA THR A 151 2.76 10.88 -13.79
C THR A 151 2.36 12.34 -13.89
N TYR A 152 3.32 13.27 -13.82
CA TYR A 152 3.04 14.71 -13.96
C TYR A 152 2.55 15.05 -15.37
N GLU A 153 3.24 14.54 -16.39
CA GLU A 153 2.85 14.68 -17.80
C GLU A 153 1.48 14.06 -18.06
N ASN A 154 1.19 12.87 -17.51
CA ASN A 154 -0.14 12.23 -17.66
C ASN A 154 -1.26 13.21 -17.26
N LEU A 155 -1.11 13.88 -16.12
CA LEU A 155 -2.13 14.81 -15.60
C LEU A 155 -2.17 16.11 -16.40
N ASN A 156 -1.01 16.65 -16.79
CA ASN A 156 -0.94 17.89 -17.55
C ASN A 156 -1.52 17.72 -18.96
N ASN A 157 -1.17 16.62 -19.65
CA ASN A 157 -1.57 16.35 -21.02
C ASN A 157 -3.03 15.91 -21.14
N ILE A 158 -3.59 15.28 -20.09
CA ILE A 158 -5.00 14.88 -20.11
C ILE A 158 -5.95 16.00 -19.73
N ARG A 159 -5.49 17.02 -19.01
CA ARG A 159 -6.31 18.19 -18.64
C ARG A 159 -7.05 18.83 -19.84
N PRO A 160 -6.40 19.17 -20.97
CA PRO A 160 -7.10 19.74 -22.13
C PRO A 160 -8.03 18.74 -22.82
N VAL A 161 -7.86 17.43 -22.62
CA VAL A 161 -8.72 16.39 -23.19
C VAL A 161 -10.00 16.20 -22.38
N CYS A 162 -9.91 16.35 -21.06
CA CYS A 162 -11.03 16.19 -20.13
C CYS A 162 -11.88 17.45 -19.98
N VAL A 163 -11.27 18.64 -20.07
CA VAL A 163 -11.99 19.91 -19.97
C VAL A 163 -12.50 20.26 -21.37
N PRO A 164 -13.82 20.38 -21.61
CA PRO A 164 -14.31 20.95 -22.86
C PRO A 164 -13.69 22.33 -23.00
N THR A 165 -13.07 22.60 -24.15
CA THR A 165 -12.35 23.83 -24.47
C THR A 165 -13.30 25.04 -24.35
N VAL A 166 -13.48 25.54 -23.13
CA VAL A 166 -14.15 26.80 -22.82
C VAL A 166 -13.12 27.64 -22.09
N LEU A 167 -12.13 28.13 -22.85
CA LEU A 167 -11.46 29.37 -22.50
C LEU A 167 -11.47 30.21 -23.79
N PRO A 168 -12.34 31.23 -23.89
CA PRO A 168 -12.09 32.30 -24.83
C PRO A 168 -10.78 32.95 -24.41
N ALA A 169 -9.85 33.03 -25.35
CA ALA A 169 -8.71 33.93 -25.23
C ALA A 169 -9.26 35.36 -25.08
N TRP A 170 -9.01 35.97 -23.93
CA TRP A 170 -8.91 37.41 -23.81
C TRP A 170 -7.51 37.72 -23.29
#